data_AF-A0AAD3HG01-F1
#
_entry.id   AF-A0AAD3HG01-F1
#
_cell.length_a   1.000
_cell.length_b   1.000
_cell.length_c   1.000
_cell.angle_alpha   90.00
_cell.angle_beta   90.00
_cell.angle_gamma   90.00
#
_symmetry.space_group_name_H-M   'P 1'
#
loop_
_entity.id
_entity.type
_entity.pdbx_description
1 polymer ?
#
loop_
_entity_poly.entity_id
_entity_poly.type
_entity_poly.pdbx_seq_one_letter_code
_entity_poly.pdbx_strand_id
1 'polypeptide(L)'
;MRQSFLVASKKALLLKMTAVSSHYAREELPLNQNKSYMSSFLLCFIFTAVARIYGILDREAPFPLLLLARFFHPSQGVFFILVYCRPHVKSIRAQNSELTWLQAFWIAFKGGGDNDNCDQKSFYEMVVDEGGIDVPRLPEAERQRRQEIVRQQFKRKSVTYKQSSVHINNFNTAKEVKGLDLMIALGSDPSDEQVKEIEEGFGRVRIEAVDLKEKGIDLRDEPLGKRNMNHT
;
A
#
# COMPACT_ATOMS: atom_id res chain seq x y z
N MET A 1 -43.40 -22.63 -10.42
CA MET A 1 -42.64 -22.23 -9.21
C MET A 1 -41.11 -22.30 -9.35
N ARG A 2 -40.49 -23.33 -9.96
CA ARG A 2 -39.01 -23.41 -10.07
C ARG A 2 -38.34 -22.33 -10.92
N GLN A 3 -38.99 -21.89 -12.00
CA GLN A 3 -38.50 -20.82 -12.89
C GLN A 3 -38.30 -19.47 -12.15
N SER A 4 -39.25 -19.11 -11.27
CA SER A 4 -39.25 -17.85 -10.52
C SER A 4 -38.06 -17.77 -9.54
N PHE A 5 -37.73 -18.89 -8.89
CA PHE A 5 -36.62 -18.96 -7.94
C PHE A 5 -35.25 -18.79 -8.62
N LEU A 6 -35.10 -19.34 -9.82
CA LEU A 6 -33.86 -19.29 -10.58
C LEU A 6 -33.56 -17.87 -11.10
N VAL A 7 -34.59 -17.13 -11.48
CA VAL A 7 -34.47 -15.72 -11.88
C VAL A 7 -34.08 -14.82 -10.69
N ALA A 8 -34.68 -15.04 -9.52
CA ALA A 8 -34.35 -14.28 -8.31
C ALA A 8 -32.91 -14.52 -7.85
N SER A 9 -32.44 -15.77 -7.88
CA SER A 9 -31.07 -16.14 -7.51
C SER A 9 -30.03 -15.48 -8.42
N LYS A 10 -30.24 -15.50 -9.75
CA LYS A 10 -29.34 -14.84 -10.70
C LYS A 10 -29.24 -13.33 -10.49
N LYS A 11 -30.37 -12.65 -10.21
CA LYS A 11 -30.38 -11.20 -9.92
C LYS A 11 -29.61 -10.86 -8.64
N ALA A 12 -29.78 -11.66 -7.58
CA ALA A 12 -29.05 -11.48 -6.33
C ALA A 12 -27.53 -11.69 -6.51
N LEU A 13 -27.13 -12.63 -7.36
CA LEU A 13 -25.72 -12.91 -7.66
C LEU A 13 -25.10 -11.79 -8.50
N LEU A 14 -25.81 -11.28 -9.51
CA LEU A 14 -25.37 -10.12 -10.29
C LEU A 14 -25.24 -8.86 -9.43
N LEU A 15 -26.19 -8.58 -8.52
CA LEU A 15 -26.10 -7.46 -7.58
C LEU A 15 -24.91 -7.59 -6.63
N LYS A 16 -24.58 -8.80 -6.18
CA LYS A 16 -23.38 -9.04 -5.37
C LYS A 16 -22.11 -8.85 -6.18
N MET A 17 -22.06 -9.33 -7.43
CA MET A 17 -20.89 -9.16 -8.30
C MET A 17 -20.66 -7.69 -8.68
N THR A 18 -21.71 -6.92 -8.94
CA THR A 18 -21.56 -5.47 -9.23
C THR A 18 -21.15 -4.68 -7.99
N ALA A 19 -21.67 -5.03 -6.81
CA ALA A 19 -21.24 -4.43 -5.54
C ALA A 19 -19.79 -4.77 -5.17
N VAL A 20 -19.33 -5.98 -5.48
CA VAL A 20 -17.92 -6.37 -5.27
C VAL A 20 -17.01 -5.69 -6.29
N SER A 21 -17.41 -5.62 -7.56
CA SER A 21 -16.67 -4.92 -8.62
C SER A 21 -16.49 -3.42 -8.33
N SER A 22 -17.54 -2.75 -7.82
CA SER A 22 -17.42 -1.34 -7.40
C SER A 22 -16.53 -1.14 -6.17
N HIS A 23 -16.38 -2.17 -5.34
CA HIS A 23 -15.44 -2.17 -4.22
C HIS A 23 -13.97 -2.31 -4.69
N TYR A 24 -13.70 -3.14 -5.71
CA TYR A 24 -12.36 -3.28 -6.28
C TYR A 24 -11.95 -2.06 -7.14
N ALA A 25 -12.88 -1.46 -7.89
CA ALA A 25 -12.64 -0.20 -8.60
C ALA A 25 -12.29 0.98 -7.67
N ARG A 26 -12.55 0.83 -6.36
CA ARG A 26 -12.21 1.82 -5.33
C ARG A 26 -10.83 1.57 -4.68
N GLU A 27 -10.20 0.43 -4.96
CA GLU A 27 -8.86 0.05 -4.49
C GLU A 27 -7.76 0.29 -5.53
N GLU A 28 -8.09 0.88 -6.68
CA GLU A 28 -7.10 1.65 -7.42
C GLU A 28 -6.68 2.83 -6.54
N LEU A 29 -5.72 2.57 -5.64
CA LEU A 29 -4.85 3.57 -5.04
C LEU A 29 -4.61 4.59 -6.13
N PRO A 30 -5.14 5.82 -6.00
CA PRO A 30 -5.32 6.71 -7.13
C PRO A 30 -3.93 6.86 -7.74
N LEU A 31 -3.73 6.39 -8.97
CA LEU A 31 -2.43 6.43 -9.67
C LEU A 31 -1.77 7.82 -9.57
N ASN A 32 -2.61 8.85 -9.41
CA ASN A 32 -2.24 10.24 -9.21
C ASN A 32 -1.50 10.54 -7.89
N GLN A 33 -1.71 9.78 -6.82
CA GLN A 33 -1.04 9.93 -5.54
C GLN A 33 0.40 9.40 -5.60
N ASN A 34 0.60 8.21 -6.17
CA ASN A 34 1.94 7.65 -6.40
C ASN A 34 2.78 8.57 -7.30
N LYS A 35 2.17 9.14 -8.35
CA LYS A 35 2.82 10.14 -9.22
C LYS A 35 3.28 11.38 -8.44
N SER A 36 2.50 11.84 -7.47
CA SER A 36 2.83 13.02 -6.64
C SER A 36 3.97 12.76 -5.66
N TYR A 37 4.07 11.54 -5.11
CA TYR A 37 5.20 11.14 -4.28
C TYR A 37 6.49 11.06 -5.10
N MET A 38 6.43 10.41 -6.27
CA MET A 38 7.58 10.26 -7.16
C MET A 38 8.08 11.61 -7.68
N SER A 39 7.19 12.52 -8.06
CA SER A 39 7.59 13.85 -8.51
C SER A 39 8.27 14.65 -7.40
N SER A 40 7.76 14.60 -6.17
CA SER A 40 8.34 15.28 -5.01
C SER A 40 9.73 14.73 -4.67
N PHE A 41 9.88 13.40 -4.72
CA PHE A 41 11.17 12.74 -4.52
C PHE A 41 12.19 13.15 -5.59
N LEU A 42 11.82 13.08 -6.87
CA LEU A 42 12.69 13.47 -7.98
C LEU A 42 13.13 14.94 -7.88
N LEU A 43 12.20 15.83 -7.50
CA LEU A 43 12.48 17.25 -7.32
C LEU A 43 13.52 17.51 -6.22
N CYS A 44 13.44 16.78 -5.10
CA CYS A 44 14.43 16.91 -4.02
C CYS A 44 15.77 16.24 -4.38
N PHE A 45 15.72 15.15 -5.14
CA PHE A 45 16.88 14.35 -5.46
C PHE A 45 17.74 14.95 -6.58
N ILE A 46 17.15 15.66 -7.54
CA ILE A 46 17.85 16.14 -8.74
C ILE A 46 19.06 17.02 -8.40
N PHE A 47 18.95 17.95 -7.46
CA PHE A 47 20.06 18.83 -7.09
C PHE A 47 21.22 18.06 -6.45
N THR A 48 20.90 17.09 -5.59
CA THR A 48 21.89 16.22 -4.96
C THR A 48 22.58 15.33 -5.98
N ALA A 49 21.81 14.78 -6.93
CA ALA A 49 22.35 13.97 -8.03
C ALA A 49 23.29 14.78 -8.92
N VAL A 50 22.90 15.99 -9.33
CA VAL A 50 23.74 16.87 -10.15
C VAL A 50 25.01 17.25 -9.38
N ALA A 51 24.92 17.61 -8.11
CA ALA A 51 26.10 17.91 -7.29
C ALA A 51 27.07 16.73 -7.19
N ARG A 52 26.55 15.49 -7.10
CA ARG A 52 27.37 14.27 -7.12
C ARG A 52 28.05 14.04 -8.47
N ILE A 53 27.36 14.31 -9.58
CA ILE A 53 27.95 14.20 -10.93
C ILE A 53 29.15 15.15 -11.07
N TYR A 54 29.08 16.38 -10.54
CA TYR A 54 30.24 17.29 -10.53
C TYR A 54 31.44 16.68 -9.79
N GLY A 55 31.21 16.05 -8.64
CA GLY A 55 32.26 15.38 -7.88
C GLY A 55 32.89 14.18 -8.62
N ILE A 56 32.12 13.45 -9.43
CA ILE A 56 32.64 12.33 -10.25
C ILE A 56 33.48 12.85 -11.43
N LEU A 57 33.17 14.05 -11.94
CA LEU A 57 33.88 14.67 -13.05
C LEU A 57 35.13 15.45 -12.62
N ASP A 58 35.54 15.36 -11.35
CA ASP A 58 36.61 16.17 -10.73
C ASP A 58 36.42 17.68 -10.97
N ARG A 59 35.15 18.14 -10.96
CA ARG A 59 34.79 19.56 -11.09
C ARG A 59 34.22 20.07 -9.79
N GLU A 60 34.59 21.29 -9.42
CA GLU A 60 33.97 21.99 -8.30
C GLU A 60 32.50 22.31 -8.62
N ALA A 61 31.59 21.86 -7.75
CA ALA A 61 30.17 22.16 -7.90
C ALA A 61 29.93 23.67 -7.64
N PRO A 62 29.16 24.36 -8.50
CA PRO A 62 28.90 25.78 -8.31
C PRO A 62 28.15 26.02 -6.99
N PHE A 63 28.53 27.07 -6.27
CA PHE A 63 27.96 27.38 -4.94
C PHE A 63 26.42 27.40 -4.89
N PRO A 64 25.69 27.99 -5.86
CA PRO A 64 24.22 27.96 -5.86
C PRO A 64 23.64 26.54 -5.89
N LEU A 65 24.29 25.60 -6.57
CA LEU A 65 23.84 24.20 -6.64
C LEU A 65 23.98 23.51 -5.29
N LEU A 66 25.08 23.74 -4.58
CA LEU A 66 25.31 23.21 -3.23
C LEU A 66 24.29 23.79 -2.23
N LEU A 67 23.98 25.08 -2.35
CA LEU A 67 22.97 25.75 -1.53
C LEU A 67 21.57 25.15 -1.76
N LEU A 68 21.19 24.94 -3.02
CA LEU A 68 19.93 24.28 -3.39
C LEU A 68 19.87 22.85 -2.86
N ALA A 69 20.92 22.05 -3.04
CA ALA A 69 20.96 20.68 -2.51
C ALA A 69 20.75 20.66 -1.00
N ARG A 70 21.39 21.59 -0.26
CA ARG A 70 21.26 21.67 1.20
C ARG A 70 19.90 22.17 1.67
N PHE A 71 19.19 22.97 0.87
CA PHE A 71 17.84 23.44 1.17
C PHE A 71 16.76 22.40 0.80
N PHE A 72 16.91 21.70 -0.33
CA PHE A 72 15.93 20.73 -0.80
C PHE A 72 15.98 19.39 -0.07
N HIS A 73 17.12 19.03 0.51
CA HIS A 73 17.24 17.79 1.27
C HIS A 73 16.33 17.74 2.52
N PRO A 74 16.30 18.76 3.41
CA PRO A 74 15.37 18.76 4.54
C PRO A 74 13.91 19.02 4.10
N SER A 75 13.68 19.70 2.97
CA SER A 75 12.33 19.99 2.50
C SER A 75 11.60 18.76 1.93
N GLN A 76 12.30 17.64 1.70
CA GLN A 76 11.69 16.36 1.32
C GLN A 76 10.57 15.95 2.28
N GLY A 77 10.78 16.10 3.60
CA GLY A 77 9.75 15.80 4.60
C GLY A 77 8.52 16.69 4.45
N VAL A 78 8.70 17.98 4.15
CA VAL A 78 7.61 18.92 3.92
C VAL A 78 6.79 18.53 2.70
N PHE A 79 7.44 18.16 1.59
CA PHE A 79 6.71 17.71 0.41
C PHE A 79 5.95 16.41 0.66
N PHE A 80 6.50 15.46 1.42
CA PHE A 80 5.77 14.25 1.79
C PHE A 80 4.54 14.56 2.64
N ILE A 81 4.63 15.48 3.60
CA ILE A 81 3.47 15.94 4.37
C ILE A 81 2.43 16.58 3.43
N LEU A 82 2.84 17.44 2.49
CA LEU A 82 1.94 18.06 1.53
C LEU A 82 1.21 17.04 0.65
N VAL A 83 1.93 16.04 0.13
CA VAL A 83 1.36 14.96 -0.69
C VAL A 83 0.43 14.08 0.14
N TYR A 84 0.80 13.77 1.37
CA TYR A 84 0.02 12.98 2.31
C TYR A 84 -1.30 13.68 2.69
N CYS A 85 -1.27 14.98 3.01
CA CYS A 85 -2.47 15.74 3.37
C CYS A 85 -3.40 16.01 2.18
N ARG A 86 -2.91 15.96 0.93
CA ARG A 86 -3.69 16.30 -0.28
C ARG A 86 -5.07 15.65 -0.39
N PRO A 87 -5.26 14.31 -0.24
CA PRO A 87 -6.58 13.69 -0.27
C PRO A 87 -7.51 14.22 0.84
N HIS A 88 -6.99 14.44 2.04
CA HIS A 88 -7.77 14.98 3.17
C HIS A 88 -8.21 16.41 2.90
N VAL A 89 -7.32 17.25 2.37
CA VAL A 89 -7.66 18.62 1.96
C VAL A 89 -8.74 18.65 0.90
N LYS A 90 -8.66 17.75 -0.08
CA LYS A 90 -9.69 17.62 -1.13
C LYS A 90 -11.04 17.20 -0.54
N SER A 91 -11.03 16.26 0.41
CA SER A 91 -12.24 15.79 1.11
C SER A 91 -12.89 16.92 1.93
N ILE A 92 -12.10 17.64 2.73
CA ILE A 92 -12.58 18.76 3.56
C ILE A 92 -13.20 19.86 2.70
N ARG A 93 -12.54 20.23 1.59
CA ARG A 93 -13.05 21.26 0.67
C ARG A 93 -14.26 20.82 -0.16
N ALA A 94 -14.43 19.53 -0.39
CA ALA A 94 -15.62 19.03 -1.08
C ALA A 94 -16.88 19.19 -0.21
N GLN A 95 -16.73 19.19 1.11
CA GLN A 95 -17.81 19.40 2.07
C GLN A 95 -17.97 20.87 2.47
N ASN A 96 -16.88 21.64 2.44
CA ASN A 96 -16.82 23.05 2.85
C ASN A 96 -16.14 23.86 1.73
N SER A 97 -16.93 24.31 0.75
CA SER A 97 -16.43 25.00 -0.45
C SER A 97 -15.93 26.42 -0.16
N GLU A 98 -16.33 26.99 0.98
CA GLU A 98 -15.91 28.27 1.52
C GLU A 98 -14.47 28.27 2.06
N LEU A 99 -13.93 27.09 2.41
CA LEU A 99 -12.58 26.99 2.96
C LEU A 99 -11.51 27.14 1.88
N THR A 100 -10.54 28.01 2.17
CA THR A 100 -9.32 28.11 1.36
C THR A 100 -8.50 26.83 1.46
N TRP A 101 -7.68 26.56 0.45
CA TRP A 101 -6.84 25.36 0.43
C TRP A 101 -5.90 25.28 1.63
N LEU A 102 -5.34 26.42 2.06
CA LEU A 102 -4.38 26.47 3.16
C LEU A 102 -5.06 26.24 4.53
N GLN A 103 -6.29 26.72 4.72
CA GLN A 103 -7.09 26.44 5.92
C GLN A 103 -7.44 24.95 6.00
N ALA A 104 -7.93 24.37 4.90
CA ALA A 104 -8.22 22.94 4.83
C ALA A 104 -6.96 22.08 5.03
N PHE A 105 -5.79 22.53 4.53
CA PHE A 105 -4.50 21.91 4.81
C PHE A 105 -4.14 21.94 6.29
N TRP A 106 -4.28 23.09 6.95
CA TRP A 106 -4.01 23.20 8.39
C TRP A 106 -4.94 22.32 9.24
N ILE A 107 -6.22 22.24 8.87
CA ILE A 107 -7.19 21.36 9.51
C ILE A 107 -6.76 19.89 9.32
N ALA A 108 -6.41 19.48 8.10
CA ALA A 108 -5.95 18.13 7.81
C ALA A 108 -4.64 17.78 8.54
N PHE A 109 -3.69 18.72 8.58
CA PHE A 109 -2.39 18.54 9.22
C PHE A 109 -2.51 18.40 10.73
N LYS A 110 -3.25 19.30 11.40
CA LYS A 110 -3.49 19.20 12.85
C LYS A 110 -4.39 18.01 13.21
N GLY A 111 -5.25 17.58 12.29
CA GLY A 111 -6.08 16.39 12.43
C GLY A 111 -5.30 15.07 12.42
N GLY A 112 -3.99 15.07 12.12
CA GLY A 112 -3.11 13.91 12.36
C GLY A 112 -3.26 12.74 11.37
N GLY A 113 -3.98 12.91 10.26
CA GLY A 113 -4.01 11.95 9.14
C GLY A 113 -4.75 10.62 9.37
N ASP A 114 -4.70 10.08 10.59
CA ASP A 114 -5.28 8.78 10.97
C ASP A 114 -6.73 8.90 11.45
N ASN A 115 -7.27 10.11 11.37
CA ASN A 115 -8.60 10.48 11.83
C ASN A 115 -9.68 10.23 10.77
N ASP A 116 -9.52 9.21 9.93
CA ASP A 116 -10.54 8.78 8.96
C ASP A 116 -11.85 8.31 9.63
N ASN A 117 -11.83 8.08 10.96
CA ASN A 117 -12.97 7.78 11.82
C ASN A 117 -13.24 8.81 12.92
N CYS A 118 -12.43 9.87 13.03
CA CYS A 118 -12.60 10.82 14.12
C CYS A 118 -13.59 11.87 13.66
N ASP A 119 -14.83 11.70 14.14
CA ASP A 119 -15.71 12.79 14.56
C ASP A 119 -15.03 14.16 14.33
N GLN A 120 -15.30 14.78 13.16
CA GLN A 120 -14.91 16.15 12.81
C GLN A 120 -15.26 17.16 13.93
N LYS A 121 -16.14 16.75 14.86
CA LYS A 121 -16.49 17.38 16.14
C LYS A 121 -15.32 18.05 16.86
N SER A 122 -14.23 17.33 17.17
CA SER A 122 -13.30 17.84 18.19
C SER A 122 -12.40 18.97 17.68
N PHE A 123 -12.06 18.96 16.40
CA PHE A 123 -11.24 20.01 15.81
C PHE A 123 -12.09 21.23 15.42
N TYR A 124 -13.33 21.02 14.97
CA TYR A 124 -14.27 22.12 14.75
C TYR A 124 -14.67 22.79 16.08
N GLU A 125 -14.98 22.06 17.16
CA GLU A 125 -15.27 22.66 18.48
C GLU A 125 -14.10 23.50 19.01
N MET A 126 -12.84 23.10 18.75
CA MET A 126 -11.66 23.85 19.19
C MET A 126 -11.38 25.12 18.36
N VAL A 127 -11.78 25.16 17.09
CA VAL A 127 -11.55 26.32 16.19
C VAL A 127 -12.76 27.27 16.20
N VAL A 128 -13.96 26.80 16.59
CA VAL A 128 -15.21 27.57 16.54
C VAL A 128 -15.39 28.49 17.75
N ASP A 129 -14.64 28.32 18.85
CA ASP A 129 -14.66 29.26 20.00
C ASP A 129 -14.19 30.69 19.64
N GLU A 130 -13.57 30.90 18.47
CA GLU A 130 -13.22 32.24 17.97
C GLU A 130 -14.24 32.87 17.00
N GLY A 131 -15.46 32.31 16.86
CA GLY A 131 -16.58 32.96 16.14
C GLY A 131 -16.96 32.31 14.79
N GLY A 132 -16.92 30.98 14.69
CA GLY A 132 -17.12 30.23 13.45
C GLY A 132 -18.57 29.82 13.10
N ILE A 133 -18.81 29.66 11.80
CA ILE A 133 -20.04 29.25 11.09
C ILE A 133 -20.77 28.06 11.75
N ASP A 134 -22.08 28.23 11.98
CA ASP A 134 -22.97 27.25 12.63
C ASP A 134 -23.32 26.10 11.67
N VAL A 135 -22.62 24.97 11.82
CA VAL A 135 -22.93 23.74 11.07
C VAL A 135 -23.93 22.91 11.87
N PRO A 136 -25.09 22.52 11.31
CA PRO A 136 -26.13 21.80 12.03
C PRO A 136 -25.65 20.48 12.63
N ARG A 137 -25.82 20.33 13.96
CA ARG A 137 -25.47 19.10 14.70
C ARG A 137 -26.28 17.90 14.19
N LEU A 138 -25.58 16.85 13.79
CA LEU A 138 -26.20 15.53 13.62
C LEU A 138 -26.63 14.96 14.98
N PRO A 139 -27.86 14.43 15.11
CA PRO A 139 -28.34 13.80 16.33
C PRO A 139 -27.44 12.63 16.79
N GLU A 140 -27.27 12.47 18.10
CA GLU A 140 -26.45 11.41 18.73
C GLU A 140 -26.75 10.01 18.17
N ALA A 141 -28.04 9.73 17.94
CA ALA A 141 -28.51 8.45 17.42
C ALA A 141 -28.01 8.17 15.99
N GLU A 142 -27.93 9.19 15.13
CA GLU A 142 -27.42 9.06 13.76
C GLU A 142 -25.92 8.74 13.78
N ARG A 143 -25.16 9.33 14.71
CA ARG A 143 -23.73 9.06 14.89
C ARG A 143 -23.47 7.62 15.28
N GLN A 144 -24.18 7.12 16.29
CA GLN A 144 -24.04 5.73 16.74
C GLN A 144 -24.38 4.76 15.61
N ARG A 145 -25.44 5.04 14.84
CA ARG A 145 -25.83 4.23 13.68
C ARG A 145 -24.72 4.15 12.63
N ARG A 146 -24.05 5.27 12.33
CA ARG A 146 -22.92 5.30 11.38
C ARG A 146 -21.71 4.51 11.89
N GLN A 147 -21.36 4.66 13.17
CA GLN A 147 -20.25 3.90 13.78
C GLN A 147 -20.53 2.38 13.77
N GLU A 148 -21.76 1.97 14.05
CA GLU A 148 -22.19 0.58 14.00
C GLU A 148 -22.04 0.00 12.58
N ILE A 149 -22.45 0.75 11.55
CA ILE A 149 -22.30 0.35 10.13
C ILE A 149 -20.82 0.13 9.78
N VAL A 150 -19.93 1.07 10.16
CA VAL A 150 -18.49 0.95 9.91
C VAL A 150 -17.93 -0.27 10.64
N ARG A 151 -18.28 -0.46 11.92
CA ARG A 151 -17.84 -1.61 12.72
C ARG A 151 -18.28 -2.94 12.12
N GLN A 152 -19.50 -3.01 11.61
CA GLN A 152 -20.00 -4.20 10.90
C GLN A 152 -19.28 -4.44 9.57
N GLN A 153 -18.97 -3.38 8.81
CA GLN A 153 -18.19 -3.51 7.58
C GLN A 153 -16.77 -4.05 7.86
N PHE A 154 -16.09 -3.55 8.88
CA PHE A 154 -14.78 -4.06 9.31
C PHE A 154 -14.85 -5.53 9.75
N LYS A 155 -15.86 -5.89 10.55
CA LYS A 155 -16.07 -7.29 10.98
C LYS A 155 -16.23 -8.20 9.76
N ARG A 156 -17.06 -7.82 8.78
CA ARG A 156 -17.24 -8.59 7.54
C ARG A 156 -15.95 -8.74 6.75
N LYS A 157 -15.19 -7.66 6.54
CA LYS A 157 -13.90 -7.71 5.83
C LYS A 157 -12.89 -8.62 6.53
N SER A 158 -12.78 -8.55 7.85
CA SER A 158 -11.82 -9.37 8.61
C SER A 158 -12.07 -10.88 8.49
N VAL A 159 -13.33 -11.29 8.37
CA VAL A 159 -13.71 -12.70 8.15
C VAL A 159 -13.34 -13.15 6.73
N THR A 160 -13.57 -12.31 5.72
CA THR A 160 -13.19 -12.61 4.33
C THR A 160 -11.68 -12.80 4.17
N TYR A 161 -10.86 -11.96 4.79
CA TYR A 161 -9.40 -12.13 4.77
C TYR A 161 -8.95 -13.44 5.43
N LYS A 162 -9.52 -13.81 6.59
CA LYS A 162 -9.23 -15.11 7.21
C LYS A 162 -9.62 -16.27 6.30
N GLN A 163 -10.76 -16.19 5.62
CA GLN A 163 -11.22 -17.26 4.74
C GLN A 163 -10.40 -17.38 3.45
N SER A 164 -9.93 -16.26 2.87
CA SER A 164 -9.00 -16.28 1.74
C SER A 164 -7.61 -16.80 2.12
N SER A 165 -7.11 -16.48 3.32
CA SER A 165 -5.82 -17.01 3.79
C SER A 165 -5.82 -18.53 4.01
N VAL A 166 -6.96 -19.10 4.41
CA VAL A 166 -7.15 -20.56 4.55
C VAL A 166 -7.17 -21.25 3.18
N HIS A 167 -7.73 -20.61 2.15
CA HIS A 167 -7.70 -21.17 0.79
C HIS A 167 -6.30 -21.11 0.15
N ILE A 168 -5.49 -20.09 0.46
CA ILE A 168 -4.12 -19.97 -0.06
C ILE A 168 -3.21 -21.04 0.55
N ASN A 169 -3.39 -21.39 1.84
CA ASN A 169 -2.60 -22.44 2.49
C ASN A 169 -2.96 -23.87 2.06
N ASN A 170 -4.09 -24.07 1.36
CA ASN A 170 -4.50 -25.38 0.83
C ASN A 170 -4.15 -25.58 -0.65
N PHE A 171 -3.59 -24.57 -1.32
CA PHE A 171 -2.90 -24.78 -2.59
C PHE A 171 -1.48 -25.28 -2.29
N ASN A 172 -1.13 -26.46 -2.78
CA ASN A 172 0.22 -27.02 -2.77
C ASN A 172 1.15 -26.24 -3.72
N THR A 173 1.27 -24.92 -3.53
CA THR A 173 2.00 -23.94 -4.36
C THR A 173 3.50 -23.90 -4.07
N ALA A 174 4.13 -25.03 -3.72
CA ALA A 174 5.58 -25.15 -3.81
C ALA A 174 6.04 -25.61 -5.21
N LYS A 175 5.15 -26.28 -5.98
CA LYS A 175 5.49 -26.83 -7.30
C LYS A 175 5.12 -25.94 -8.48
N GLU A 176 4.01 -25.20 -8.42
CA GLU A 176 3.55 -24.40 -9.59
C GLU A 176 4.21 -23.02 -9.69
N VAL A 177 4.51 -22.36 -8.57
CA VAL A 177 5.03 -20.97 -8.60
C VAL A 177 6.44 -20.88 -9.16
N LYS A 178 7.29 -21.90 -8.91
CA LYS A 178 8.67 -21.92 -9.44
C LYS A 178 8.73 -22.19 -10.95
N GLY A 179 7.75 -22.91 -11.52
CA GLY A 179 7.68 -23.12 -12.96
C GLY A 179 7.26 -21.86 -13.71
N LEU A 180 6.30 -21.11 -13.15
CA LEU A 180 5.75 -19.92 -13.80
C LEU A 180 6.71 -18.73 -13.77
N ASP A 181 7.42 -18.49 -12.66
CA ASP A 181 8.42 -17.42 -12.57
C ASP A 181 9.63 -17.66 -13.48
N LEU A 182 9.99 -18.93 -13.73
CA LEU A 182 11.08 -19.27 -14.64
C LEU A 182 10.70 -19.10 -16.11
N MET A 183 9.44 -19.41 -16.47
CA MET A 183 8.93 -19.17 -17.83
C MET A 183 8.78 -17.67 -18.14
N ILE A 184 8.38 -16.85 -17.16
CA ILE A 184 8.31 -15.39 -17.33
C ILE A 184 9.71 -14.76 -17.46
N ALA A 185 10.71 -15.29 -16.73
CA ALA A 185 12.08 -14.80 -16.81
C ALA A 185 12.78 -15.08 -18.16
N LEU A 186 12.35 -16.12 -18.89
CA LEU A 186 13.01 -16.55 -20.13
C LEU A 186 12.47 -15.91 -21.41
N GLY A 187 11.32 -15.23 -21.38
CA GLY A 187 10.85 -14.33 -22.44
C GLY A 187 10.66 -14.93 -23.85
N SER A 188 10.87 -16.24 -24.02
CA SER A 188 10.75 -17.02 -25.24
C SER A 188 10.36 -18.44 -24.87
N ASP A 189 9.55 -19.11 -25.70
CA ASP A 189 9.18 -20.51 -25.48
C ASP A 189 10.45 -21.37 -25.37
N PRO A 190 10.70 -22.05 -24.24
CA PRO A 190 11.91 -22.84 -24.05
C PRO A 190 11.93 -24.00 -25.06
N SER A 191 13.09 -24.28 -25.66
CA SER A 191 13.21 -25.44 -26.55
C SER A 191 13.07 -26.74 -25.76
N ASP A 192 12.62 -27.82 -26.40
CA ASP A 192 12.43 -29.13 -25.76
C ASP A 192 13.71 -29.66 -25.07
N GLU A 193 14.90 -29.25 -25.54
CA GLU A 193 16.18 -29.55 -24.89
C GLU A 193 16.37 -28.83 -23.55
N GLN A 194 15.96 -27.56 -23.43
CA GLN A 194 16.05 -26.80 -22.18
C GLN A 194 15.07 -27.33 -21.13
N VAL A 195 13.87 -27.75 -21.56
CA VAL A 195 12.89 -28.40 -20.67
C VAL A 195 13.47 -29.68 -20.08
N LYS A 196 14.15 -30.50 -20.91
CA LYS A 196 14.74 -31.77 -20.47
C LYS A 196 15.93 -31.58 -19.52
N GLU A 197 16.78 -30.58 -19.75
CA GLU A 197 17.91 -30.26 -18.86
C GLU A 197 17.43 -29.74 -17.49
N ILE A 198 16.35 -28.95 -17.47
CA ILE A 198 15.70 -28.50 -16.24
C ILE A 198 15.08 -29.69 -15.49
N GLU A 199 14.38 -30.60 -16.18
CA GLU A 199 13.80 -31.79 -15.55
C GLU A 199 14.88 -32.72 -14.95
N GLU A 200 16.00 -32.92 -15.64
CA GLU A 200 17.12 -33.73 -15.15
C GLU A 200 17.86 -33.07 -13.96
N GLY A 201 17.99 -31.73 -13.99
CA GLY A 201 18.56 -30.94 -12.88
C GLY A 201 17.71 -30.99 -11.60
N PHE A 202 16.39 -30.82 -11.72
CA PHE A 202 15.46 -30.92 -10.58
C PHE A 202 15.33 -32.35 -10.04
N GLY A 203 15.53 -33.36 -10.88
CA GLY A 203 15.61 -34.77 -10.48
C GLY A 203 16.75 -35.04 -9.47
N ARG A 204 17.93 -34.44 -9.67
CA ARG A 204 19.08 -34.58 -8.75
C ARG A 204 18.88 -33.91 -7.39
N VAL A 205 18.36 -32.68 -7.38
CA VAL A 205 18.13 -31.92 -6.12
C VAL A 205 17.12 -32.64 -5.22
N ARG A 206 16.16 -33.37 -5.82
CA ARG A 206 15.17 -34.16 -5.08
C ARG A 206 15.77 -35.38 -4.38
N ILE A 207 16.81 -36.00 -4.94
CA ILE A 207 17.44 -37.18 -4.33
C ILE A 207 18.30 -36.77 -3.13
N GLU A 208 19.02 -35.65 -3.20
CA GLU A 208 19.82 -35.15 -2.06
C GLU A 208 18.96 -34.69 -0.88
N ALA A 209 17.82 -34.04 -1.14
CA ALA A 209 16.91 -33.59 -0.07
C ALA A 209 16.19 -34.75 0.63
N VAL A 210 15.94 -35.87 -0.06
CA VAL A 210 15.35 -37.08 0.53
C VAL A 210 16.40 -37.83 1.36
N ASP A 211 17.64 -37.94 0.86
CA ASP A 211 18.75 -38.59 1.58
C ASP A 211 19.16 -37.82 2.86
N LEU A 212 19.08 -36.49 2.86
CA LEU A 212 19.29 -35.68 4.07
C LEU A 212 18.19 -35.84 5.13
N LYS A 213 16.96 -36.11 4.70
CA LYS A 213 15.82 -36.34 5.60
C LYS A 213 15.86 -37.74 6.23
N GLU A 214 16.32 -38.75 5.50
CA GLU A 214 16.57 -40.08 6.05
C GLU A 214 17.76 -40.10 7.03
N LYS A 215 18.72 -39.19 6.87
CA LYS A 215 19.83 -38.97 7.81
C LYS A 215 19.46 -38.18 9.07
N GLY A 216 18.19 -37.80 9.24
CA GLY A 216 17.70 -37.17 10.48
C GLY A 216 18.19 -35.74 10.73
N ILE A 217 18.71 -35.06 9.69
CA ILE A 217 19.16 -33.67 9.80
C ILE A 217 17.96 -32.75 9.57
N ASP A 218 17.35 -32.28 10.66
CA ASP A 218 16.27 -31.30 10.61
C ASP A 218 16.86 -29.89 10.43
N LEU A 219 16.75 -29.34 9.22
CA LEU A 219 17.30 -28.03 8.83
C LEU A 219 16.55 -26.83 9.48
N ARG A 220 15.70 -27.06 10.48
CA ARG A 220 14.90 -26.03 11.14
C ARG A 220 15.53 -25.42 12.39
N ASP A 221 16.59 -26.02 12.93
CA ASP A 221 17.16 -25.65 14.22
C ASP A 221 18.56 -25.02 14.15
N GLU A 222 18.84 -24.17 13.16
CA GLU A 222 20.00 -23.27 13.25
C GLU A 222 19.60 -21.94 13.93
N PRO A 223 19.95 -21.71 15.21
CA PRO A 223 19.81 -20.41 15.82
C PRO A 223 20.80 -19.44 15.16
N LEU A 224 20.28 -18.32 14.63
CA LEU A 224 21.06 -17.22 14.07
C LEU A 224 22.16 -16.78 15.04
N GLY A 225 23.36 -17.32 14.80
CA GLY A 225 24.55 -17.11 15.60
C GLY A 225 25.07 -15.68 15.50
N LYS A 226 25.37 -15.13 16.67
CA LYS A 226 26.01 -13.83 16.92
C LYS A 226 27.22 -13.63 16.01
N ARG A 227 27.19 -12.59 15.16
CA ARG A 227 28.39 -12.09 14.48
C ARG A 227 29.31 -11.45 15.51
N ASN A 228 30.45 -12.11 15.73
CA ASN A 228 31.63 -11.53 16.37
C ASN A 228 32.11 -10.34 15.53
N MET A 229 32.10 -9.14 16.11
CA MET A 229 32.88 -8.00 15.61
C MET A 229 34.16 -7.94 16.41
N ASN A 230 35.25 -8.42 15.83
CA ASN A 230 36.62 -8.05 16.19
C ASN A 230 37.45 -8.13 14.91
N HIS A 231 37.76 -6.97 14.32
CA HIS A 231 39.03 -6.77 13.63
C HIS A 231 39.44 -5.30 13.79
N THR A 232 40.55 -5.16 14.52
CA THR A 232 41.61 -4.14 14.41
C THR A 232 41.88 -3.68 13.00
#